data_AF-A0A929IU53-F1
#
_entry.id   AF-A0A929IU53-F1
#
_cell.length_a   1.000
_cell.length_b   1.000
_cell.length_c   1.000
_cell.angle_alpha   90.00
_cell.angle_beta   90.00
_cell.angle_gamma   90.00
#
_symmetry.space_group_name_H-M   'P 1'
#
loop_
_entity.id
_entity.type
_entity.pdbx_description
1 polymer ?
#
loop_
_entity_poly.entity_id
_entity_poly.type
_entity_poly.pdbx_seq_one_letter_code
_entity_poly.pdbx_strand_id
1 'polypeptide(L)'
;MRSEKITFAGSQGEPLAARLDLPDGAVRACALFAHCFTCSKDTLAAARIAVALAEKGIAVLRFDFTGLGGSGGDFANTDFSSNIADLVKAADYLRAEHGAPSLLVGHSLGGAAVLAAAGEIPEIRAVATIGAPADPAHVAGHFAAARPEIEARGEAEVEIAGRTFRIGKGFLDDIEGQKLEHAIGGLRRALLVFHAPGDGVVGIENAERIYKAAKHPKSFVSLDDADHMLNRKADAAWVAGVLSSWAARYIGGDEPDVAPVEAPEEGQVTVEETREGRFTQQVRAGRHVMIADEPHAVGGDDRGPGPYDYLLAGLGACTSMTMRMYAERKGWPLERVSVSLRHTKTHARDCADCETAQGKIDEIEREIEISGDLDDQQRERLMEIADKCPVHRTLTSENRIRTTAAG
;
A
#
# COMPACT_ATOMS: atom_id res chain seq x y z
N MET A 1 5.58 6.93 0.88
CA MET A 1 5.03 6.48 -0.43
C MET A 1 5.22 7.64 -1.38
N ARG A 2 5.58 7.40 -2.65
CA ARG A 2 5.81 8.47 -3.64
C ARG A 2 4.66 8.48 -4.66
N SER A 3 4.10 9.65 -4.93
CA SER A 3 3.08 9.85 -5.95
C SER A 3 3.64 10.75 -7.05
N GLU A 4 3.64 10.27 -8.28
CA GLU A 4 4.21 10.96 -9.44
C GLU A 4 3.11 11.44 -10.39
N LYS A 5 3.24 12.65 -10.91
CA LYS A 5 2.39 13.15 -11.99
C LYS A 5 3.01 12.73 -13.31
N ILE A 6 2.20 12.10 -14.15
CA ILE A 6 2.63 11.50 -15.41
C ILE A 6 1.74 12.01 -16.54
N THR A 7 2.28 12.04 -17.75
CA THR A 7 1.51 12.26 -18.97
C THR A 7 1.99 11.29 -20.05
N PHE A 8 1.05 10.67 -20.75
CA PHE A 8 1.34 9.77 -21.87
C PHE A 8 0.33 9.98 -23.01
N ALA A 9 0.65 9.49 -24.21
CA ALA A 9 -0.24 9.65 -25.36
C ALA A 9 -1.45 8.70 -25.29
N GLY A 10 -2.65 9.26 -25.43
CA GLY A 10 -3.91 8.53 -25.51
C GLY A 10 -4.16 7.90 -26.88
N SER A 11 -5.27 7.19 -27.00
CA SER A 11 -5.63 6.43 -28.20
C SER A 11 -5.89 7.32 -29.42
N GLN A 12 -6.36 8.55 -29.18
CA GLN A 12 -6.63 9.55 -30.21
C GLN A 12 -5.48 10.56 -30.40
N GLY A 13 -4.32 10.33 -29.77
CA GLY A 13 -3.13 11.19 -29.84
C GLY A 13 -3.10 12.34 -28.83
N GLU A 14 -4.20 12.59 -28.11
CA GLU A 14 -4.28 13.57 -27.04
C GLU A 14 -3.50 13.11 -25.79
N PRO A 15 -2.87 14.02 -25.03
CA PRO A 15 -2.15 13.67 -23.81
C PRO A 15 -3.11 13.27 -22.68
N LEU A 16 -2.88 12.12 -22.06
CA LEU A 16 -3.60 11.64 -20.90
C LEU A 16 -2.83 11.97 -19.61
N ALA A 17 -3.49 12.66 -18.69
CA ALA A 17 -2.93 12.99 -17.39
C ALA A 17 -3.13 11.84 -16.40
N ALA A 18 -2.04 11.44 -15.76
CA ALA A 18 -2.03 10.31 -14.85
C ALA A 18 -1.30 10.61 -13.54
N ARG A 19 -1.54 9.74 -12.57
CA ARG A 19 -0.88 9.71 -11.29
C ARG A 19 -0.46 8.27 -10.99
N LEU A 20 0.82 8.09 -10.72
CA LEU A 20 1.38 6.81 -10.33
C LEU A 20 1.73 6.85 -8.85
N ASP A 21 1.06 6.00 -8.07
CA ASP A 21 1.36 5.81 -6.65
C ASP A 21 2.29 4.61 -6.52
N LEU A 22 3.55 4.87 -6.15
CA LEU A 22 4.60 3.87 -5.98
C LEU A 22 4.69 3.43 -4.52
N PRO A 23 4.87 2.12 -4.25
CA PRO A 23 5.21 1.64 -2.93
C PRO A 23 6.51 2.30 -2.46
N ASP A 24 6.63 2.44 -1.14
CA ASP A 24 7.90 2.77 -0.51
C ASP A 24 8.92 1.65 -0.64
N GLY A 25 8.43 0.42 -0.79
CA GLY A 25 9.13 -0.84 -0.93
C GLY A 25 9.37 -1.30 -2.37
N ALA A 26 9.91 -2.51 -2.52
CA ALA A 26 9.91 -3.22 -3.79
C ALA A 26 8.50 -3.33 -4.42
N VAL A 27 8.41 -3.01 -5.72
CA VAL A 27 7.18 -3.16 -6.49
C VAL A 27 6.93 -4.64 -6.77
N ARG A 28 5.91 -5.21 -6.12
CA ARG A 28 5.51 -6.62 -6.26
C ARG A 28 4.63 -6.85 -7.48
N ALA A 29 3.84 -5.86 -7.85
CA ALA A 29 2.94 -5.88 -8.99
C ALA A 29 2.58 -4.45 -9.40
N CYS A 30 2.20 -4.28 -10.67
CA CYS A 30 1.58 -3.05 -11.16
C CYS A 30 0.07 -3.27 -11.34
N ALA A 31 -0.71 -2.26 -10.97
CA ALA A 31 -2.14 -2.20 -11.17
C ALA A 31 -2.51 -0.95 -11.99
N LEU A 32 -3.50 -1.09 -12.85
CA LEU A 32 -4.11 0.01 -13.56
C LEU A 32 -5.52 0.20 -13.01
N PHE A 33 -5.83 1.42 -12.57
CA PHE A 33 -7.09 1.75 -11.92
C PHE A 33 -7.87 2.78 -12.73
N ALA A 34 -8.88 2.29 -13.46
CA ALA A 34 -9.88 3.09 -14.15
C ALA A 34 -10.98 3.55 -13.18
N HIS A 35 -11.05 4.85 -12.89
CA HIS A 35 -12.12 5.41 -12.06
C HIS A 35 -13.39 5.73 -12.87
N CYS A 36 -14.42 6.26 -12.20
CA CYS A 36 -15.67 6.70 -12.84
C CYS A 36 -15.42 7.72 -13.96
N PHE A 37 -16.16 7.60 -15.07
CA PHE A 37 -16.05 8.47 -16.26
C PHE A 37 -16.54 9.91 -16.00
N THR A 38 -17.21 10.14 -14.88
CA THR A 38 -17.68 11.47 -14.45
C THR A 38 -16.76 12.11 -13.43
N CYS A 39 -15.65 11.45 -13.15
CA CYS A 39 -14.74 11.78 -12.08
C CYS A 39 -13.40 12.19 -12.63
N SER A 40 -12.58 12.78 -11.77
CA SER A 40 -11.15 12.84 -12.02
C SER A 40 -10.44 11.72 -11.27
N LYS A 41 -9.20 11.46 -11.67
CA LYS A 41 -8.24 10.61 -10.99
C LYS A 41 -8.13 11.01 -9.53
N ASP A 42 -8.36 12.28 -9.19
CA ASP A 42 -8.27 12.83 -7.84
C ASP A 42 -9.51 12.56 -6.97
N THR A 43 -10.45 11.69 -7.39
CA THR A 43 -11.52 11.23 -6.51
C THR A 43 -10.97 10.60 -5.22
N LEU A 44 -11.60 10.95 -4.10
CA LEU A 44 -11.14 10.51 -2.78
C LEU A 44 -11.06 8.98 -2.68
N ALA A 45 -12.04 8.26 -3.23
CA ALA A 45 -12.04 6.80 -3.24
C ALA A 45 -10.88 6.22 -4.05
N ALA A 46 -10.73 6.64 -5.32
CA ALA A 46 -9.67 6.13 -6.19
C ALA A 46 -8.28 6.44 -5.62
N ALA A 47 -8.08 7.66 -5.11
CA ALA A 47 -6.83 8.05 -4.47
C ALA A 47 -6.55 7.22 -3.21
N ARG A 48 -7.51 7.06 -2.31
CA ARG A 48 -7.33 6.29 -1.06
C ARG A 48 -7.05 4.82 -1.33
N ILE A 49 -7.76 4.20 -2.28
CA ILE A 49 -7.54 2.81 -2.65
C ILE A 49 -6.16 2.64 -3.30
N ALA A 50 -5.76 3.53 -4.21
CA ALA A 50 -4.44 3.46 -4.84
C ALA A 50 -3.30 3.58 -3.82
N VAL A 51 -3.41 4.54 -2.90
CA VAL A 51 -2.46 4.69 -1.78
C VAL A 51 -2.40 3.44 -0.91
N ALA A 52 -3.54 2.90 -0.50
CA ALA A 52 -3.60 1.71 0.34
C ALA A 52 -3.10 0.43 -0.37
N LEU A 53 -3.23 0.33 -1.70
CA LEU A 53 -2.61 -0.74 -2.49
C LEU A 53 -1.09 -0.56 -2.62
N ALA A 54 -0.62 0.68 -2.80
CA ALA A 54 0.81 1.00 -2.83
C ALA A 54 1.50 0.68 -1.50
N GLU A 55 0.85 0.95 -0.36
CA GLU A 55 1.32 0.51 0.96
C GLU A 55 1.48 -1.02 1.10
N LYS A 56 0.85 -1.80 0.20
CA LYS A 56 0.96 -3.27 0.13
C LYS A 56 1.92 -3.77 -0.95
N GLY A 57 2.70 -2.88 -1.56
CA GLY A 57 3.69 -3.22 -2.58
C GLY A 57 3.16 -3.26 -4.01
N ILE A 58 1.94 -2.76 -4.26
CA ILE A 58 1.33 -2.73 -5.60
C ILE A 58 1.41 -1.30 -6.14
N ALA A 59 2.24 -1.05 -7.16
CA ALA A 59 2.26 0.23 -7.84
C ALA A 59 0.93 0.45 -8.59
N VAL A 60 0.30 1.62 -8.43
CA VAL A 60 -1.02 1.88 -9.02
C VAL A 60 -0.98 3.10 -9.94
N LEU A 61 -1.27 2.90 -11.23
CA LEU A 61 -1.52 4.00 -12.16
C LEU A 61 -3.01 4.32 -12.21
N ARG A 62 -3.35 5.57 -11.93
CA ARG A 62 -4.67 6.17 -12.20
C ARG A 62 -4.51 7.22 -13.30
N PHE A 63 -5.44 7.31 -14.22
CA PHE A 63 -5.41 8.31 -15.29
C PHE A 63 -6.80 8.85 -15.57
N ASP A 64 -6.85 10.10 -16.02
CA ASP A 64 -8.06 10.69 -16.55
C ASP A 64 -8.22 10.23 -18.01
N PHE A 65 -9.38 9.73 -18.43
CA PHE A 65 -9.65 9.42 -19.84
C PHE A 65 -9.62 10.68 -20.72
N THR A 66 -9.53 10.52 -22.04
CA THR A 66 -9.59 11.64 -23.00
C THR A 66 -10.78 12.56 -22.71
N GLY A 67 -10.54 13.88 -22.66
CA GLY A 67 -11.56 14.88 -22.39
C GLY A 67 -12.01 15.02 -20.93
N LEU A 68 -11.40 14.28 -20.00
CA LEU A 68 -11.69 14.36 -18.57
C LEU A 68 -10.51 14.94 -17.78
N GLY A 69 -10.84 15.66 -16.70
CA GLY A 69 -9.87 16.06 -15.68
C GLY A 69 -8.71 16.88 -16.26
N GLY A 70 -7.49 16.33 -16.14
CA GLY A 70 -6.27 16.95 -16.68
C GLY A 70 -5.86 16.46 -18.06
N SER A 71 -6.60 15.53 -18.67
CA SER A 71 -6.31 15.00 -20.00
C SER A 71 -6.78 15.96 -21.10
N GLY A 72 -6.05 15.96 -22.21
CA GLY A 72 -6.40 16.68 -23.43
C GLY A 72 -7.61 16.09 -24.15
N GLY A 73 -8.01 16.73 -25.24
CA GLY A 73 -9.19 16.35 -26.03
C GLY A 73 -10.52 16.88 -25.47
N ASP A 74 -11.61 16.48 -26.13
CA ASP A 74 -12.98 16.80 -25.75
C ASP A 74 -13.77 15.50 -25.57
N PHE A 75 -14.38 15.34 -24.40
CA PHE A 75 -15.14 14.14 -24.05
C PHE A 75 -16.29 13.87 -25.02
N ALA A 76 -16.87 14.91 -25.61
CA ALA A 76 -17.94 14.79 -26.61
C ALA A 76 -17.50 14.03 -27.87
N ASN A 77 -16.19 14.00 -28.16
CA ASN A 77 -15.60 13.28 -29.29
C ASN A 77 -15.12 11.87 -28.92
N THR A 78 -15.40 11.43 -27.69
CA THR A 78 -15.02 10.09 -27.21
C THR A 78 -16.24 9.17 -27.16
N ASP A 79 -15.97 7.88 -27.28
CA ASP A 79 -16.90 6.78 -27.08
C ASP A 79 -16.31 5.73 -26.11
N PHE A 80 -17.11 4.74 -25.72
CA PHE A 80 -16.68 3.73 -24.75
C PHE A 80 -15.51 2.88 -25.29
N SER A 81 -15.50 2.59 -26.59
CA SER A 81 -14.41 1.92 -27.31
C SER A 81 -13.10 2.70 -27.27
N SER A 82 -13.14 4.02 -27.47
CA SER A 82 -11.98 4.90 -27.35
C SER A 82 -11.45 4.97 -25.91
N ASN A 83 -12.34 4.86 -24.92
CA ASN A 83 -11.93 4.80 -23.52
C ASN A 83 -11.29 3.44 -23.18
N ILE A 84 -11.76 2.34 -23.75
CA ILE A 84 -11.05 1.05 -23.70
C ILE A 84 -9.66 1.19 -24.33
N ALA A 85 -9.56 1.84 -25.49
CA ALA A 85 -8.27 2.06 -26.15
C ALA A 85 -7.31 2.93 -25.32
N ASP A 86 -7.81 3.96 -24.61
CA ASP A 86 -7.03 4.75 -23.64
C ASP A 86 -6.54 3.91 -22.47
N LEU A 87 -7.37 2.99 -21.98
CA LEU A 87 -6.99 2.04 -20.92
C LEU A 87 -5.86 1.10 -21.39
N VAL A 88 -5.91 0.63 -22.64
CA VAL A 88 -4.82 -0.13 -23.25
C VAL A 88 -3.55 0.71 -23.38
N LYS A 89 -3.66 2.00 -23.77
CA LYS A 89 -2.51 2.93 -23.79
C LYS A 89 -1.89 3.15 -22.42
N ALA A 90 -2.70 3.22 -21.36
CA ALA A 90 -2.20 3.32 -20.00
C ALA A 90 -1.46 2.03 -19.57
N ALA A 91 -1.93 0.86 -20.00
CA ALA A 91 -1.23 -0.41 -19.79
C ALA A 91 0.09 -0.48 -20.58
N ASP A 92 0.12 0.02 -21.82
CA ASP A 92 1.32 0.12 -22.64
C ASP A 92 2.38 1.01 -21.99
N TYR A 93 1.96 2.16 -21.46
CA TYR A 93 2.84 3.06 -20.72
C TYR A 93 3.45 2.38 -19.48
N LEU A 94 2.60 1.76 -18.63
CA LEU A 94 3.08 1.03 -17.45
C LEU A 94 4.08 -0.06 -17.84
N ARG A 95 3.79 -0.83 -18.88
CA ARG A 95 4.65 -1.91 -19.38
C ARG A 95 6.04 -1.39 -19.79
N ALA A 96 6.10 -0.23 -20.43
CA ALA A 96 7.35 0.35 -20.89
C ALA A 96 8.20 0.93 -19.74
N GLU A 97 7.58 1.62 -18.79
CA GLU A 97 8.31 2.47 -17.82
C GLU A 97 8.44 1.86 -16.42
N HIS A 98 7.49 1.02 -15.98
CA HIS A 98 7.41 0.57 -14.58
C HIS A 98 7.18 -0.93 -14.38
N GLY A 99 6.73 -1.63 -15.42
CA GLY A 99 6.38 -3.05 -15.39
C GLY A 99 4.93 -3.28 -15.82
N ALA A 100 4.70 -4.37 -16.54
CA ALA A 100 3.38 -4.69 -17.09
C ALA A 100 2.33 -4.81 -15.96
N PRO A 101 1.13 -4.23 -16.14
CA PRO A 101 0.07 -4.40 -15.16
C PRO A 101 -0.34 -5.87 -15.09
N SER A 102 -0.57 -6.37 -13.88
CA SER A 102 -1.12 -7.71 -13.63
C SER A 102 -2.50 -7.66 -12.94
N LEU A 103 -2.90 -6.47 -12.49
CA LEU A 103 -4.20 -6.19 -11.88
C LEU A 103 -4.89 -5.04 -12.63
N LEU A 104 -6.16 -5.25 -12.98
CA LEU A 104 -7.07 -4.16 -13.32
C LEU A 104 -8.02 -3.88 -12.17
N VAL A 105 -8.22 -2.61 -11.85
CA VAL A 105 -9.23 -2.15 -10.91
C VAL A 105 -10.13 -1.16 -11.63
N GLY A 106 -11.44 -1.32 -11.51
CA GLY A 106 -12.40 -0.42 -12.14
C GLY A 106 -13.51 -0.02 -11.19
N HIS A 107 -13.83 1.27 -11.14
CA HIS A 107 -14.95 1.80 -10.33
C HIS A 107 -16.05 2.36 -11.23
N SER A 108 -17.31 2.07 -10.90
CA SER A 108 -18.48 2.50 -11.68
C SER A 108 -18.33 2.12 -13.16
N LEU A 109 -18.51 3.05 -14.10
CA LEU A 109 -18.30 2.80 -15.53
C LEU A 109 -16.86 2.37 -15.88
N GLY A 110 -15.86 2.79 -15.09
CA GLY A 110 -14.49 2.28 -15.19
C GLY A 110 -14.41 0.77 -14.92
N GLY A 111 -15.32 0.23 -14.11
CA GLY A 111 -15.52 -1.20 -13.89
C GLY A 111 -15.93 -1.95 -15.16
N ALA A 112 -16.87 -1.40 -15.93
CA ALA A 112 -17.23 -1.98 -17.22
C ALA A 112 -16.08 -1.87 -18.24
N ALA A 113 -15.37 -0.73 -18.26
CA ALA A 113 -14.23 -0.53 -19.13
C ALA A 113 -13.11 -1.55 -18.88
N VAL A 114 -12.74 -1.80 -17.61
CA VAL A 114 -11.71 -2.82 -17.31
C VAL A 114 -12.15 -4.24 -17.63
N LEU A 115 -13.44 -4.55 -17.48
CA LEU A 115 -13.98 -5.87 -17.86
C LEU A 115 -13.92 -6.08 -19.38
N ALA A 116 -14.17 -5.03 -20.16
CA ALA A 116 -14.05 -5.07 -21.62
C ALA A 116 -12.59 -5.15 -22.08
N ALA A 117 -11.70 -4.33 -21.51
CA ALA A 117 -10.30 -4.20 -21.92
C ALA A 117 -9.41 -5.37 -21.46
N ALA A 118 -9.81 -6.14 -20.45
CA ALA A 118 -8.96 -7.17 -19.86
C ALA A 118 -8.45 -8.23 -20.85
N GLY A 119 -9.22 -8.51 -21.92
CA GLY A 119 -8.80 -9.43 -22.98
C GLY A 119 -7.69 -8.89 -23.88
N GLU A 120 -7.54 -7.56 -23.95
CA GLU A 120 -6.56 -6.86 -24.78
C GLU A 120 -5.23 -6.61 -24.07
N ILE A 121 -5.18 -6.82 -22.75
CA ILE A 121 -3.99 -6.64 -21.91
C ILE A 121 -3.53 -8.03 -21.43
N PRO A 122 -2.63 -8.72 -22.16
CA PRO A 122 -2.37 -10.14 -21.95
C PRO A 122 -1.80 -10.47 -20.58
N GLU A 123 -1.07 -9.54 -19.95
CA GLU A 123 -0.38 -9.72 -18.66
C GLU A 123 -1.30 -9.67 -17.45
N ILE A 124 -2.53 -9.17 -17.61
CA ILE A 124 -3.52 -9.16 -16.53
C ILE A 124 -3.74 -10.58 -16.04
N ARG A 125 -3.78 -10.76 -14.73
CA ARG A 125 -4.10 -12.04 -14.07
C ARG A 125 -5.36 -11.95 -13.23
N ALA A 126 -5.64 -10.74 -12.72
CA ALA A 126 -6.78 -10.44 -11.89
C ALA A 126 -7.47 -9.14 -12.30
N VAL A 127 -8.79 -9.12 -12.16
CA VAL A 127 -9.64 -7.95 -12.39
C VAL A 127 -10.53 -7.75 -11.17
N ALA A 128 -10.65 -6.51 -10.71
CA ALA A 128 -11.54 -6.13 -9.63
C ALA A 128 -12.45 -4.98 -10.06
N THR A 129 -13.74 -5.09 -9.76
CA THR A 129 -14.73 -4.06 -10.04
C THR A 129 -15.40 -3.58 -8.77
N ILE A 130 -15.70 -2.29 -8.68
CA ILE A 130 -16.34 -1.65 -7.53
C ILE A 130 -17.55 -0.87 -8.05
N GLY A 131 -18.76 -1.28 -7.66
CA GLY A 131 -20.00 -0.58 -8.07
C GLY A 131 -20.22 -0.57 -9.58
N ALA A 132 -19.77 -1.61 -10.31
CA ALA A 132 -19.75 -1.60 -11.77
C ALA A 132 -21.10 -1.99 -12.39
N PRO A 133 -21.54 -1.33 -13.47
CA PRO A 133 -22.69 -1.79 -14.24
C PRO A 133 -22.32 -3.05 -15.04
N ALA A 134 -23.26 -3.99 -15.17
CA ALA A 134 -23.09 -5.23 -15.95
C ALA A 134 -23.22 -5.01 -17.45
N ASP A 135 -23.76 -3.86 -17.83
CA ASP A 135 -24.04 -3.46 -19.18
C ASP A 135 -23.81 -1.95 -19.28
N PRO A 136 -22.90 -1.47 -20.15
CA PRO A 136 -22.71 -0.04 -20.38
C PRO A 136 -24.02 0.66 -20.76
N ALA A 137 -24.97 -0.03 -21.42
CA ALA A 137 -26.28 0.53 -21.78
C ALA A 137 -27.14 0.88 -20.55
N HIS A 138 -26.84 0.31 -19.37
CA HIS A 138 -27.47 0.74 -18.12
C HIS A 138 -27.17 2.22 -17.82
N VAL A 139 -25.99 2.72 -18.23
CA VAL A 139 -25.64 4.13 -18.13
C VAL A 139 -26.49 4.98 -19.06
N ALA A 140 -26.93 4.46 -20.20
CA ALA A 140 -27.88 5.14 -21.07
C ALA A 140 -29.22 5.42 -20.39
N GLY A 141 -29.60 4.64 -19.37
CA GLY A 141 -30.74 4.93 -18.50
C GLY A 141 -30.61 6.27 -17.77
N HIS A 142 -29.40 6.66 -17.35
CA HIS A 142 -29.16 8.00 -16.78
C HIS A 142 -29.29 9.12 -17.82
N PHE A 143 -29.18 8.79 -19.11
CA PHE A 143 -29.34 9.73 -20.22
C PHE A 143 -30.76 9.75 -20.80
N ALA A 144 -31.71 9.00 -20.23
CA ALA A 144 -33.04 8.85 -20.80
C ALA A 144 -33.75 10.19 -21.08
N ALA A 145 -33.54 11.20 -20.22
CA ALA A 145 -34.09 12.54 -20.40
C ALA A 145 -33.43 13.32 -21.55
N ALA A 146 -32.12 13.12 -21.79
CA ALA A 146 -31.36 13.79 -22.84
C ALA A 146 -31.35 13.03 -24.17
N ARG A 147 -31.74 11.74 -24.17
CA ARG A 147 -31.71 10.87 -25.36
C ARG A 147 -32.44 11.45 -26.58
N PRO A 148 -33.66 12.02 -26.46
CA PRO A 148 -34.33 12.62 -27.61
C PRO A 148 -33.55 13.79 -28.22
N GLU A 149 -32.85 14.56 -27.38
CA GLU A 149 -31.99 15.66 -27.84
C GLU A 149 -30.73 15.13 -28.53
N ILE A 150 -30.07 14.13 -27.95
CA ILE A 150 -28.88 13.49 -28.54
C ILE A 150 -29.22 12.87 -29.91
N GLU A 151 -30.39 12.21 -30.02
CA GLU A 151 -30.84 11.62 -31.28
C GLU A 151 -31.15 12.68 -32.35
N ALA A 152 -31.69 13.83 -31.95
CA ALA A 152 -32.09 14.90 -32.86
C ALA A 152 -30.92 15.82 -33.29
N ARG A 153 -30.00 16.12 -32.36
CA ARG A 153 -28.93 17.11 -32.55
C ARG A 153 -27.53 16.50 -32.69
N GLY A 154 -27.39 15.20 -32.41
CA GLY A 154 -26.12 14.49 -32.42
C GLY A 154 -25.35 14.56 -31.09
N GLU A 155 -25.73 15.46 -30.18
CA GLU A 155 -25.15 15.61 -28.84
C GLU A 155 -26.12 16.32 -27.89
N ALA A 156 -25.93 16.17 -26.57
CA ALA A 156 -26.64 16.95 -25.54
C ALA A 156 -25.80 17.11 -24.28
N GLU A 157 -26.11 18.12 -23.47
CA GLU A 157 -25.56 18.27 -22.13
C GLU A 157 -26.36 17.44 -21.11
N VAL A 158 -25.65 16.71 -20.25
CA VAL A 158 -26.24 15.81 -19.26
C VAL A 158 -25.54 15.94 -17.93
N GLU A 159 -26.31 15.98 -16.86
CA GLU A 159 -25.79 16.10 -15.50
C GLU A 159 -25.64 14.71 -14.87
N ILE A 160 -24.42 14.35 -14.47
CA ILE A 160 -24.13 13.09 -13.78
C ILE A 160 -23.32 13.38 -12.51
N ALA A 161 -23.83 12.95 -11.36
CA ALA A 161 -23.21 13.16 -10.05
C ALA A 161 -22.83 14.64 -9.77
N GLY A 162 -23.69 15.58 -10.19
CA GLY A 162 -23.53 17.02 -9.96
C GLY A 162 -22.58 17.73 -10.94
N ARG A 163 -22.21 17.10 -12.06
CA ARG A 163 -21.36 17.69 -13.11
C ARG A 163 -22.02 17.56 -14.47
N THR A 164 -21.94 18.61 -15.28
CA THR A 164 -22.45 18.62 -16.66
C THR A 164 -21.40 18.10 -17.63
N PHE A 165 -21.81 17.18 -18.50
CA PHE A 165 -21.00 16.60 -19.58
C PHE A 165 -21.74 16.70 -20.89
N ARG A 166 -21.01 16.91 -21.98
CA ARG A 166 -21.57 16.84 -23.34
C ARG A 166 -21.40 15.41 -23.86
N ILE A 167 -22.51 14.75 -24.15
CA ILE A 167 -22.55 13.36 -24.63
C ILE A 167 -22.97 13.36 -26.10
N GLY A 168 -22.14 12.78 -26.95
CA GLY A 168 -22.43 12.58 -28.37
C GLY A 168 -23.26 11.32 -28.64
N LYS A 169 -23.92 11.29 -29.79
CA LYS A 169 -24.68 10.13 -30.26
C LYS A 169 -23.80 8.90 -30.47
N GLY A 170 -22.57 9.09 -30.94
CA GLY A 170 -21.61 7.99 -31.13
C GLY A 170 -21.32 7.24 -29.83
N PHE A 171 -21.26 7.93 -28.69
CA PHE A 171 -21.09 7.32 -27.38
C PHE A 171 -22.28 6.41 -27.01
N LEU A 172 -23.51 6.85 -27.27
CA LEU A 172 -24.71 6.04 -27.01
C LEU A 172 -24.76 4.80 -27.92
N ASP A 173 -24.54 4.99 -29.22
CA ASP A 173 -24.60 3.92 -30.21
C ASP A 173 -23.52 2.84 -29.93
N ASP A 174 -22.31 3.28 -29.55
CA ASP A 174 -21.21 2.38 -29.18
C ASP A 174 -21.54 1.60 -27.91
N ILE A 175 -22.02 2.27 -26.85
CA ILE A 175 -22.41 1.63 -25.60
C ILE A 175 -23.51 0.58 -25.79
N GLU A 176 -24.55 0.87 -26.57
CA GLU A 176 -25.63 -0.09 -26.86
C GLU A 176 -25.12 -1.33 -27.64
N GLY A 177 -24.02 -1.18 -28.38
CA GLY A 177 -23.37 -2.27 -29.11
C GLY A 177 -22.50 -3.20 -28.26
N GLN A 178 -22.08 -2.77 -27.06
CA GLN A 178 -21.12 -3.51 -26.23
C GLN A 178 -21.76 -4.70 -25.52
N LYS A 179 -21.25 -5.90 -25.80
CA LYS A 179 -21.72 -7.15 -25.17
C LYS A 179 -20.83 -7.55 -24.00
N LEU A 180 -20.90 -6.79 -22.91
CA LEU A 180 -20.02 -7.00 -21.76
C LEU A 180 -20.16 -8.40 -21.15
N GLU A 181 -21.37 -8.97 -21.10
CA GLU A 181 -21.59 -10.34 -20.62
C GLU A 181 -20.78 -11.39 -21.41
N HIS A 182 -20.60 -11.18 -22.72
CA HIS A 182 -19.77 -12.07 -23.54
C HIS A 182 -18.28 -11.93 -23.19
N ALA A 183 -17.79 -10.69 -23.03
CA ALA A 183 -16.42 -10.41 -22.60
C ALA A 183 -16.15 -11.04 -21.22
N ILE A 184 -17.07 -10.88 -20.26
CA ILE A 184 -16.98 -11.46 -18.92
C ILE A 184 -16.96 -13.01 -18.98
N GLY A 185 -17.80 -13.63 -19.82
CA GLY A 185 -17.82 -15.09 -19.99
C GLY A 185 -16.55 -15.67 -20.64
N GLY A 186 -15.84 -14.83 -21.40
CA GLY A 186 -14.54 -15.10 -22.03
C GLY A 186 -13.31 -14.66 -21.23
N LEU A 187 -13.50 -14.01 -20.09
CA LEU A 187 -12.46 -13.25 -19.37
C LEU A 187 -11.19 -14.08 -19.08
N ARG A 188 -11.35 -15.33 -18.63
CA ARG A 188 -10.23 -16.23 -18.25
C ARG A 188 -9.18 -15.58 -17.34
N ARG A 189 -9.63 -14.70 -16.43
CA ARG A 189 -8.84 -14.05 -15.37
C ARG A 189 -9.60 -14.19 -14.05
N ALA A 190 -8.90 -14.06 -12.92
CA ALA A 190 -9.57 -14.01 -11.63
C ALA A 190 -10.40 -12.74 -11.52
N LEU A 191 -11.65 -12.85 -11.06
CA LEU A 191 -12.56 -11.71 -10.93
C LEU A 191 -13.01 -11.52 -9.48
N LEU A 192 -12.92 -10.28 -8.99
CA LEU A 192 -13.49 -9.85 -7.72
C LEU A 192 -14.49 -8.72 -7.94
N VAL A 193 -15.73 -8.91 -7.50
CA VAL A 193 -16.80 -7.92 -7.60
C VAL A 193 -17.12 -7.36 -6.22
N PHE A 194 -16.92 -6.06 -6.04
CA PHE A 194 -17.36 -5.31 -4.87
C PHE A 194 -18.63 -4.53 -5.20
N HIS A 195 -19.65 -4.62 -4.36
CA HIS A 195 -20.88 -3.84 -4.56
C HIS A 195 -21.65 -3.64 -3.26
N ALA A 196 -22.24 -2.46 -3.08
CA ALA A 196 -23.11 -2.18 -1.93
C ALA A 196 -24.57 -2.56 -2.27
N PRO A 197 -25.27 -3.31 -1.40
CA PRO A 197 -26.70 -3.58 -1.57
C PRO A 197 -27.58 -2.32 -1.62
N GLY A 198 -27.16 -1.25 -0.95
CA GLY A 198 -27.85 0.04 -0.93
C GLY A 198 -27.37 1.06 -1.98
N ASP A 199 -26.61 0.62 -3.00
CA ASP A 199 -26.10 1.51 -4.05
C ASP A 199 -27.26 2.14 -4.84
N GLY A 200 -27.45 3.45 -4.67
CA GLY A 200 -28.52 4.23 -5.31
C GLY A 200 -28.20 4.69 -6.74
N VAL A 201 -27.01 4.39 -7.27
CA VAL A 201 -26.59 4.79 -8.62
C VAL A 201 -26.58 3.57 -9.54
N VAL A 202 -25.88 2.50 -9.12
CA VAL A 202 -25.81 1.24 -9.87
C VAL A 202 -26.31 0.13 -8.94
N GLY A 203 -27.51 -0.40 -9.20
CA GLY A 203 -28.10 -1.40 -8.33
C GLY A 203 -27.29 -2.70 -8.26
N ILE A 204 -27.40 -3.41 -7.13
CA ILE A 204 -26.65 -4.64 -6.83
C ILE A 204 -26.92 -5.80 -7.81
N GLU A 205 -28.05 -5.77 -8.53
CA GLU A 205 -28.35 -6.71 -9.60
C GLU A 205 -27.29 -6.69 -10.72
N ASN A 206 -26.57 -5.58 -10.90
CA ASN A 206 -25.44 -5.52 -11.82
C ASN A 206 -24.28 -6.39 -11.35
N ALA A 207 -23.93 -6.36 -10.07
CA ALA A 207 -22.94 -7.28 -9.52
C ALA A 207 -23.35 -8.74 -9.69
N GLU A 208 -24.63 -9.05 -9.49
CA GLU A 208 -25.16 -10.39 -9.68
C GLU A 208 -25.01 -10.85 -11.14
N ARG A 209 -25.34 -9.98 -12.11
CA ARG A 209 -25.18 -10.27 -13.55
C ARG A 209 -23.71 -10.48 -13.93
N ILE A 210 -22.81 -9.60 -13.50
CA ILE A 210 -21.35 -9.73 -13.71
C ILE A 210 -20.86 -11.07 -13.14
N TYR A 211 -21.22 -11.36 -11.88
CA TYR A 211 -20.81 -12.57 -11.20
C TYR A 211 -21.36 -13.84 -11.87
N LYS A 212 -22.61 -13.82 -12.35
CA LYS A 212 -23.22 -14.95 -13.06
C LYS A 212 -22.57 -15.18 -14.42
N ALA A 213 -22.30 -14.12 -15.19
CA ALA A 213 -21.65 -14.21 -16.49
C ALA A 213 -20.21 -14.75 -16.39
N ALA A 214 -19.50 -14.43 -15.31
CA ALA A 214 -18.10 -14.84 -15.12
C ALA A 214 -17.96 -16.36 -14.88
N LYS A 215 -16.80 -16.90 -15.26
CA LYS A 215 -16.36 -18.26 -14.87
C LYS A 215 -15.40 -18.18 -13.68
N HIS A 216 -15.17 -19.31 -13.01
CA HIS A 216 -14.20 -19.35 -11.90
C HIS A 216 -12.75 -19.14 -12.40
N PRO A 217 -11.86 -18.55 -11.57
CA PRO A 217 -12.12 -18.07 -10.21
C PRO A 217 -12.81 -16.70 -10.18
N LYS A 218 -13.94 -16.63 -9.46
CA LYS A 218 -14.74 -15.43 -9.28
C LYS A 218 -15.15 -15.28 -7.81
N SER A 219 -15.23 -14.06 -7.33
CA SER A 219 -15.54 -13.72 -5.94
C SER A 219 -16.46 -12.50 -5.90
N PHE A 220 -17.32 -12.44 -4.89
CA PHE A 220 -18.18 -11.30 -4.62
C PHE A 220 -18.00 -10.86 -3.16
N VAL A 221 -17.94 -9.55 -2.94
CA VAL A 221 -17.80 -8.94 -1.63
C VAL A 221 -18.84 -7.82 -1.51
N SER A 222 -19.74 -7.95 -0.53
CA SER A 222 -20.68 -6.89 -0.19
C SER A 222 -19.95 -5.73 0.48
N LEU A 223 -20.31 -4.49 0.12
CA LEU A 223 -19.82 -3.26 0.74
C LEU A 223 -20.77 -2.74 1.84
N ASP A 224 -21.77 -3.54 2.22
CA ASP A 224 -22.77 -3.22 3.24
C ASP A 224 -23.46 -1.86 3.00
N ASP A 225 -23.30 -0.89 3.90
CA ASP A 225 -23.96 0.41 3.86
C ASP A 225 -23.15 1.50 3.12
N ALA A 226 -22.08 1.13 2.41
CA ALA A 226 -21.27 2.08 1.65
C ALA A 226 -22.07 2.73 0.51
N ASP A 227 -21.79 4.01 0.24
CA ASP A 227 -22.34 4.69 -0.92
C ASP A 227 -21.57 4.36 -2.22
N HIS A 228 -22.17 4.66 -3.37
CA HIS A 228 -21.57 4.39 -4.69
C HIS A 228 -20.16 4.98 -4.83
N MET A 229 -19.91 6.13 -4.19
CA MET A 229 -18.68 6.90 -4.32
C MET A 229 -17.61 6.53 -3.29
N LEU A 230 -17.88 5.60 -2.37
CA LEU A 230 -17.03 5.24 -1.24
C LEU A 230 -16.48 6.48 -0.49
N ASN A 231 -17.38 7.42 -0.16
CA ASN A 231 -16.98 8.70 0.44
C ASN A 231 -16.27 8.54 1.80
N ARG A 232 -16.62 7.49 2.56
CA ARG A 232 -16.02 7.21 3.86
C ARG A 232 -14.63 6.59 3.69
N LYS A 233 -13.64 7.12 4.43
CA LYS A 233 -12.26 6.63 4.39
C LYS A 233 -12.16 5.15 4.78
N ALA A 234 -12.99 4.71 5.73
CA ALA A 234 -13.01 3.33 6.20
C ALA A 234 -13.38 2.34 5.08
N ASP A 235 -14.40 2.64 4.27
CA ASP A 235 -14.83 1.77 3.17
C ASP A 235 -13.74 1.63 2.10
N ALA A 236 -13.13 2.75 1.69
CA ALA A 236 -12.03 2.74 0.72
C ALA A 236 -10.81 1.94 1.23
N ALA A 237 -10.44 2.12 2.51
CA ALA A 237 -9.34 1.37 3.12
C ALA A 237 -9.66 -0.14 3.23
N TRP A 238 -10.91 -0.47 3.55
CA TRP A 238 -11.36 -1.86 3.63
C TRP A 238 -11.35 -2.54 2.26
N VAL A 239 -11.87 -1.89 1.21
CA VAL A 239 -11.79 -2.38 -0.17
C VAL A 239 -10.35 -2.66 -0.57
N ALA A 240 -9.41 -1.73 -0.30
CA ALA A 240 -8.00 -1.93 -0.62
C ALA A 240 -7.37 -3.10 0.16
N GLY A 241 -7.73 -3.27 1.44
CA GLY A 241 -7.26 -4.39 2.27
C GLY A 241 -7.74 -5.75 1.75
N VAL A 242 -9.03 -5.86 1.41
CA VAL A 242 -9.60 -7.08 0.82
C VAL A 242 -9.02 -7.34 -0.56
N LEU A 243 -8.95 -6.31 -1.40
CA LEU A 243 -8.44 -6.40 -2.76
C LEU A 243 -6.97 -6.83 -2.80
N SER A 244 -6.10 -6.20 -2.02
CA SER A 244 -4.67 -6.58 -1.97
C SER A 244 -4.48 -8.02 -1.49
N SER A 245 -5.21 -8.42 -0.45
CA SER A 245 -5.13 -9.78 0.11
C SER A 245 -5.64 -10.83 -0.88
N TRP A 246 -6.76 -10.56 -1.55
CA TRP A 246 -7.31 -11.46 -2.58
C TRP A 246 -6.42 -11.52 -3.81
N ALA A 247 -5.93 -10.37 -4.28
CA ALA A 247 -5.15 -10.28 -5.49
C ALA A 247 -3.79 -10.95 -5.35
N ALA A 248 -3.19 -10.96 -4.15
CA ALA A 248 -1.91 -11.64 -3.87
C ALA A 248 -1.89 -13.13 -4.25
N ARG A 249 -3.04 -13.78 -4.42
CA ARG A 249 -3.13 -15.16 -4.93
C ARG A 249 -2.83 -15.28 -6.44
N TYR A 250 -2.95 -14.18 -7.18
CA TYR A 250 -2.90 -14.13 -8.64
C TYR A 250 -1.83 -13.18 -9.16
N ILE A 251 -1.57 -12.10 -8.42
CA ILE A 251 -0.63 -11.03 -8.78
C ILE A 251 0.53 -11.03 -7.78
N GLY A 252 1.69 -10.64 -8.29
CA GLY A 252 2.97 -11.13 -7.78
C GLY A 252 3.47 -12.14 -8.79
N GLY A 253 4.73 -12.02 -9.19
CA GLY A 253 5.44 -13.20 -9.70
C GLY A 253 5.35 -14.31 -8.66
N ASP A 254 6.07 -15.40 -8.86
CA ASP A 254 6.65 -16.06 -7.70
C ASP A 254 7.07 -14.95 -6.70
N GLU A 255 6.76 -15.09 -5.40
CA GLU A 255 7.41 -14.27 -4.38
C GLU A 255 8.80 -14.01 -4.91
N PRO A 256 9.29 -12.74 -5.04
CA PRO A 256 10.63 -12.54 -5.54
C PRO A 256 11.42 -13.62 -4.82
N ASP A 257 12.02 -14.51 -5.62
CA ASP A 257 12.94 -15.47 -5.11
C ASP A 257 14.03 -14.53 -4.61
N VAL A 258 13.80 -14.01 -3.40
CA VAL A 258 14.78 -13.58 -2.46
C VAL A 258 15.37 -14.94 -2.20
N ALA A 259 16.18 -15.41 -3.17
CA ALA A 259 17.05 -16.56 -3.04
C ALA A 259 17.57 -16.37 -1.63
N PRO A 260 17.18 -17.24 -0.69
CA PRO A 260 17.10 -16.90 0.72
C PRO A 260 18.37 -16.16 1.03
N VAL A 261 18.31 -14.83 1.22
CA VAL A 261 19.55 -14.04 1.39
C VAL A 261 20.18 -14.73 2.56
N GLU A 262 21.31 -15.40 2.31
CA GLU A 262 21.84 -16.39 3.25
C GLU A 262 21.84 -15.70 4.59
N ALA A 263 21.10 -16.30 5.54
CA ALA A 263 21.03 -15.72 6.87
C ALA A 263 22.48 -15.49 7.31
N PRO A 264 22.83 -14.30 7.81
CA PRO A 264 24.18 -14.05 8.28
C PRO A 264 24.60 -15.18 9.23
N GLU A 265 25.88 -15.51 9.24
CA GLU A 265 26.40 -16.54 10.14
C GLU A 265 25.97 -16.25 11.59
N GLU A 266 25.91 -17.27 12.43
CA GLU A 266 25.50 -17.09 13.83
C GLU A 266 26.40 -16.06 14.52
N GLY A 267 25.80 -14.98 15.04
CA GLY A 267 26.52 -13.85 15.64
C GLY A 267 26.91 -12.73 14.67
N GLN A 268 26.60 -12.85 13.38
CA GLN A 268 26.78 -11.80 12.39
C GLN A 268 25.49 -10.97 12.25
N VAL A 269 25.67 -9.64 12.09
CA VAL A 269 24.60 -8.71 11.73
C VAL A 269 25.03 -8.01 10.44
N THR A 270 24.15 -7.99 9.44
CA THR A 270 24.35 -7.18 8.23
C THR A 270 23.40 -6.00 8.24
N VAL A 271 23.89 -4.85 7.78
CA VAL A 271 23.14 -3.60 7.69
C VAL A 271 23.40 -3.01 6.32
N GLU A 272 22.33 -2.78 5.56
CA GLU A 272 22.42 -2.31 4.18
C GLU A 272 21.38 -1.22 3.93
N GLU A 273 21.75 -0.22 3.12
CA GLU A 273 20.82 0.80 2.68
C GLU A 273 19.70 0.16 1.85
N THR A 274 18.45 0.47 2.18
CA THR A 274 17.31 -0.04 1.41
C THR A 274 17.16 0.67 0.06
N ARG A 275 17.79 1.84 -0.10
CA ARG A 275 17.54 2.83 -1.17
C ARG A 275 16.11 3.40 -1.16
N GLU A 276 15.36 3.11 -0.10
CA GLU A 276 13.98 3.49 0.10
C GLU A 276 13.91 4.46 1.28
N GLY A 277 14.35 5.69 1.03
CA GLY A 277 14.51 6.72 2.04
C GLY A 277 15.97 7.10 2.26
N ARG A 278 16.19 8.24 2.92
CA ARG A 278 17.55 8.83 3.01
C ARG A 278 18.46 8.06 3.95
N PHE A 279 17.92 7.60 5.08
CA PHE A 279 18.67 6.90 6.12
C PHE A 279 18.13 5.50 6.41
N THR A 280 17.08 5.07 5.71
CA THR A 280 16.48 3.74 5.89
C THR A 280 17.50 2.63 5.63
N GLN A 281 17.72 1.82 6.65
CA GLN A 281 18.56 0.63 6.62
C GLN A 281 17.73 -0.63 6.84
N GLN A 282 18.10 -1.71 6.17
CA GLN A 282 17.66 -3.06 6.50
C GLN A 282 18.71 -3.73 7.38
N VAL A 283 18.30 -4.10 8.60
CA VAL A 283 19.15 -4.82 9.57
C VAL A 283 18.75 -6.29 9.55
N ARG A 284 19.72 -7.19 9.34
CA ARG A 284 19.52 -8.64 9.39
C ARG A 284 20.35 -9.25 10.50
N ALA A 285 19.68 -9.99 11.39
CA ALA A 285 20.30 -10.75 12.48
C ALA A 285 19.78 -12.19 12.44
N GLY A 286 20.56 -13.10 11.85
CA GLY A 286 20.09 -14.44 11.49
C GLY A 286 18.85 -14.38 10.60
N ARG A 287 17.74 -14.98 11.03
CA ARG A 287 16.46 -14.99 10.29
C ARG A 287 15.61 -13.73 10.47
N HIS A 288 16.02 -12.81 11.34
CA HIS A 288 15.23 -11.63 11.69
C HIS A 288 15.62 -10.46 10.80
N VAL A 289 14.62 -9.83 10.20
CA VAL A 289 14.78 -8.62 9.39
C VAL A 289 14.08 -7.47 10.11
N MET A 290 14.79 -6.37 10.31
CA MET A 290 14.32 -5.17 10.97
C MET A 290 14.68 -3.94 10.11
N ILE A 291 14.00 -2.82 10.35
CA ILE A 291 14.30 -1.53 9.70
C ILE A 291 14.87 -0.59 10.74
N ALA A 292 16.00 0.04 10.44
CA ALA A 292 16.51 1.18 11.19
C ALA A 292 16.36 2.44 10.35
N ASP A 293 15.97 3.54 10.99
CA ASP A 293 15.87 4.84 10.33
C ASP A 293 16.00 5.95 11.38
N GLU A 294 16.22 7.17 10.92
CA GLU A 294 16.27 8.33 11.78
C GLU A 294 14.91 9.07 11.80
N PRO A 295 14.58 9.79 12.88
CA PRO A 295 13.40 10.63 12.92
C PRO A 295 13.43 11.75 11.87
N HIS A 296 12.25 12.23 11.47
CA HIS A 296 12.12 13.38 10.56
C HIS A 296 12.88 14.62 11.02
N ALA A 297 12.98 14.86 12.33
CA ALA A 297 13.66 16.03 12.90
C ALA A 297 15.15 16.14 12.53
N VAL A 298 15.79 15.01 12.20
CA VAL A 298 17.20 14.95 11.77
C VAL A 298 17.34 14.49 10.32
N GLY A 299 16.23 14.44 9.57
CA GLY A 299 16.19 14.21 8.13
C GLY A 299 16.03 12.76 7.69
N GLY A 300 15.61 11.85 8.58
CA GLY A 300 15.17 10.51 8.20
C GLY A 300 13.66 10.43 7.94
N ASP A 301 13.18 9.23 7.66
CA ASP A 301 11.81 8.95 7.24
C ASP A 301 10.94 8.31 8.35
N ASP A 302 11.48 8.18 9.57
CA ASP A 302 10.82 7.61 10.76
C ASP A 302 10.21 6.21 10.51
N ARG A 303 10.87 5.40 9.65
CA ARG A 303 10.39 4.06 9.26
C ARG A 303 10.73 2.96 10.25
N GLY A 304 11.64 3.23 11.19
CA GLY A 304 12.12 2.29 12.18
C GLY A 304 12.88 2.98 13.31
N PRO A 305 13.29 2.24 14.35
CA PRO A 305 14.03 2.82 15.47
C PRO A 305 15.38 3.40 15.02
N GLY A 306 15.84 4.44 15.72
CA GLY A 306 17.15 5.01 15.51
C GLY A 306 18.28 4.09 15.99
N PRO A 307 19.54 4.35 15.59
CA PRO A 307 20.68 3.54 16.03
C PRO A 307 20.83 3.44 17.56
N TYR A 308 20.57 4.53 18.29
CA TYR A 308 20.60 4.50 19.75
C TYR A 308 19.44 3.71 20.35
N ASP A 309 18.26 3.69 19.72
CA ASP A 309 17.16 2.86 20.18
C ASP A 309 17.50 1.37 20.09
N TYR A 310 18.20 0.95 19.03
CA TYR A 310 18.72 -0.41 18.91
C TYR A 310 19.75 -0.75 20.01
N LEU A 311 20.64 0.19 20.33
CA LEU A 311 21.60 0.03 21.42
C LEU A 311 20.89 -0.17 22.77
N LEU A 312 19.92 0.70 23.07
CA LEU A 312 19.11 0.63 24.29
C LEU A 312 18.26 -0.65 24.33
N ALA A 313 17.64 -1.03 23.22
CA ALA A 313 16.88 -2.28 23.12
C ALA A 313 17.74 -3.50 23.44
N GLY A 314 18.96 -3.56 22.89
CA GLY A 314 19.92 -4.62 23.19
C GLY A 314 20.30 -4.70 24.67
N LEU A 315 20.58 -3.55 25.29
CA LEU A 315 20.90 -3.47 26.72
C LEU A 315 19.71 -3.89 27.60
N GLY A 316 18.51 -3.38 27.31
CA GLY A 316 17.29 -3.65 28.06
C GLY A 316 16.88 -5.12 27.98
N ALA A 317 16.90 -5.70 26.77
CA ALA A 317 16.63 -7.12 26.56
C ALA A 317 17.62 -8.01 27.32
N CYS A 318 18.92 -7.74 27.18
CA CYS A 318 19.98 -8.50 27.86
C CYS A 318 19.86 -8.41 29.39
N THR A 319 19.51 -7.23 29.92
CA THR A 319 19.28 -7.01 31.35
C THR A 319 18.12 -7.87 31.86
N SER A 320 16.95 -7.75 31.23
CA SER A 320 15.74 -8.49 31.62
C SER A 320 15.94 -10.01 31.54
N MET A 321 16.56 -10.49 30.46
CA MET A 321 16.89 -11.92 30.29
C MET A 321 17.83 -12.42 31.39
N THR A 322 18.86 -11.63 31.76
CA THR A 322 19.82 -12.02 32.80
C THR A 322 19.16 -12.15 34.17
N MET A 323 18.27 -11.21 34.52
CA MET A 323 17.50 -11.26 35.76
C MET A 323 16.56 -12.49 35.79
N ARG A 324 15.85 -12.74 34.68
CA ARG A 324 14.99 -13.92 34.51
C ARG A 324 15.76 -15.23 34.71
N MET A 325 16.86 -15.41 33.99
CA MET A 325 17.70 -16.61 34.11
C MET A 325 18.20 -16.83 35.53
N TYR A 326 18.58 -15.75 36.23
CA TYR A 326 19.05 -15.85 37.62
C TYR A 326 17.93 -16.25 38.58
N ALA A 327 16.75 -15.63 38.46
CA ALA A 327 15.58 -15.97 39.27
C ALA A 327 15.17 -17.43 39.09
N GLU A 328 15.12 -17.92 37.85
CA GLU A 328 14.80 -19.32 37.55
C GLU A 328 15.81 -20.29 38.16
N ARG A 329 17.11 -19.99 38.02
CA ARG A 329 18.17 -20.81 38.64
C ARG A 329 18.06 -20.88 40.17
N LYS A 330 17.51 -19.85 40.80
CA LYS A 330 17.29 -19.77 42.25
C LYS A 330 15.90 -20.26 42.67
N GLY A 331 15.01 -20.57 41.73
CA GLY A 331 13.64 -20.95 42.02
C GLY A 331 12.78 -19.82 42.59
N TRP A 332 13.11 -18.56 42.27
CA TRP A 332 12.40 -17.39 42.78
C TRP A 332 11.14 -17.08 41.94
N PRO A 333 10.01 -16.71 42.57
CA PRO A 333 8.73 -16.47 41.90
C PRO A 333 8.66 -15.09 41.20
N LEU A 334 9.61 -14.82 40.31
CA LEU A 334 9.62 -13.63 39.47
C LEU A 334 8.55 -13.76 38.37
N GLU A 335 7.63 -12.81 38.26
CA GLU A 335 6.56 -12.83 37.25
C GLU A 335 6.95 -12.04 36.00
N ARG A 336 7.41 -10.79 36.17
CA ARG A 336 7.81 -9.93 35.06
C ARG A 336 8.86 -8.90 35.46
N VAL A 337 9.76 -8.61 34.52
CA VAL A 337 10.72 -7.52 34.57
C VAL A 337 10.43 -6.57 33.42
N SER A 338 10.26 -5.29 33.73
CA SER A 338 10.19 -4.20 32.74
C SER A 338 11.45 -3.34 32.85
N VAL A 339 12.04 -2.96 31.72
CA VAL A 339 13.25 -2.13 31.69
C VAL A 339 12.99 -0.94 30.77
N SER A 340 12.99 0.26 31.35
CA SER A 340 12.88 1.54 30.63
C SER A 340 14.26 2.15 30.52
N LEU A 341 14.63 2.59 29.32
CA LEU A 341 15.95 3.14 29.04
C LEU A 341 15.84 4.47 28.32
N ARG A 342 16.74 5.39 28.64
CA ARG A 342 16.86 6.69 27.99
C ARG A 342 18.33 7.00 27.74
N HIS A 343 18.63 7.54 26.56
CA HIS A 343 19.96 8.07 26.22
C HIS A 343 19.94 9.60 26.19
N THR A 344 20.94 10.22 26.81
CA THR A 344 21.15 11.67 26.85
C THR A 344 22.62 12.00 26.63
N LYS A 345 22.90 13.23 26.17
CA LYS A 345 24.25 13.79 26.13
C LYS A 345 24.43 14.82 27.23
N THR A 346 25.13 14.45 28.29
CA THR A 346 25.35 15.28 29.47
C THR A 346 26.74 15.90 29.42
N HIS A 347 26.95 17.09 30.00
CA HIS A 347 28.30 17.68 30.04
C HIS A 347 29.17 16.98 31.09
N ALA A 348 30.44 16.71 30.77
CA ALA A 348 31.36 15.95 31.62
C ALA A 348 31.53 16.49 33.05
N ARG A 349 31.35 17.80 33.22
CA ARG A 349 31.39 18.50 34.52
C ARG A 349 30.19 18.24 35.43
N ASP A 350 29.08 17.76 34.86
CA ASP A 350 27.82 17.53 35.54
C ASP A 350 27.59 16.03 35.87
N CYS A 351 28.55 15.17 35.51
CA CYS A 351 28.59 13.75 35.87
C CYS A 351 29.42 13.55 37.15
N ALA A 352 28.80 13.06 38.23
CA ALA A 352 29.46 12.90 39.54
C ALA A 352 30.54 11.80 39.56
N ASP A 353 30.42 10.80 38.68
CA ASP A 353 31.22 9.56 38.72
C ASP A 353 32.10 9.33 37.46
N CYS A 354 32.29 10.37 36.62
CA CYS A 354 33.03 10.24 35.36
C CYS A 354 34.52 10.60 35.51
N GLU A 355 35.43 9.77 34.97
CA GLU A 355 36.88 10.03 34.97
C GLU A 355 37.32 11.14 34.00
N THR A 356 36.55 11.38 32.93
CA THR A 356 36.82 12.41 31.92
C THR A 356 36.31 13.78 32.36
N ALA A 357 37.20 14.76 32.52
CA ALA A 357 36.88 16.11 33.02
C ALA A 357 36.49 17.15 31.92
N GLN A 358 36.46 16.76 30.63
CA GLN A 358 36.12 17.66 29.52
C GLN A 358 35.30 16.94 28.43
N GLY A 359 34.26 17.60 27.91
CA GLY A 359 33.44 17.09 26.79
C GLY A 359 31.95 16.92 27.13
N LYS A 360 31.20 16.29 26.21
CA LYS A 360 29.87 15.72 26.47
C LYS A 360 30.03 14.21 26.61
N ILE A 361 29.39 13.63 27.60
CA ILE A 361 29.39 12.20 27.91
C ILE A 361 28.02 11.66 27.51
N ASP A 362 28.02 10.49 26.88
CA ASP A 362 26.82 9.72 26.61
C ASP A 362 26.36 9.04 27.91
N GLU A 363 25.16 9.37 28.36
CA GLU A 363 24.56 8.85 29.59
C GLU A 363 23.36 7.98 29.22
N ILE A 364 23.29 6.79 29.81
CA ILE A 364 22.18 5.86 29.66
C ILE A 364 21.53 5.68 31.02
N GLU A 365 20.33 6.21 31.19
CA GLU A 365 19.51 6.03 32.37
C GLU A 365 18.66 4.77 32.22
N ARG A 366 18.64 3.92 33.25
CA ARG A 366 17.89 2.65 33.26
C ARG A 366 17.01 2.56 34.50
N GLU A 367 15.70 2.45 34.28
CA GLU A 367 14.71 2.19 35.31
C GLU A 367 14.19 0.75 35.17
N ILE A 368 14.12 0.01 36.27
CA ILE A 368 13.72 -1.41 36.28
C ILE A 368 12.56 -1.62 37.23
N GLU A 369 11.48 -2.19 36.72
CA GLU A 369 10.34 -2.63 37.51
C GLU A 369 10.32 -4.16 37.63
N ILE A 370 10.17 -4.66 38.85
CA ILE A 370 10.17 -6.09 39.16
C ILE A 370 8.83 -6.47 39.82
N SER A 371 8.13 -7.44 39.23
CA SER A 371 6.86 -7.98 39.74
C SER A 371 6.97 -9.48 40.04
N GLY A 372 6.28 -9.93 41.10
CA GLY A 372 6.33 -11.30 41.63
C GLY A 372 6.38 -11.32 43.16
N ASP A 373 6.14 -12.49 43.74
CA ASP A 373 6.13 -12.73 45.20
C ASP A 373 7.55 -12.84 45.78
N LEU A 374 8.31 -11.77 45.62
CA LEU A 374 9.73 -11.68 45.98
C LEU A 374 9.91 -10.87 47.26
N ASP A 375 10.71 -11.39 48.18
CA ASP A 375 11.16 -10.65 49.35
C ASP A 375 12.17 -9.53 48.98
N ASP A 376 12.42 -8.62 49.91
CA ASP A 376 13.30 -7.46 49.68
C ASP A 376 14.73 -7.88 49.31
N GLN A 377 15.23 -8.96 49.91
CA GLN A 377 16.59 -9.46 49.63
C GLN A 377 16.69 -10.02 48.20
N GLN A 378 15.64 -10.71 47.72
CA GLN A 378 15.56 -11.20 46.35
C GLN A 378 15.49 -10.04 45.36
N ARG A 379 14.72 -8.99 45.67
CA ARG A 379 14.62 -7.78 44.83
C ARG A 379 15.94 -7.04 44.74
N GLU A 380 16.58 -6.77 45.86
CA GLU A 380 17.91 -6.13 45.92
C GLU A 380 18.93 -6.95 45.12
N ARG A 381 18.94 -8.27 45.31
CA ARG A 381 19.84 -9.14 44.56
C ARG A 381 19.55 -9.14 43.06
N LEU A 382 18.30 -9.07 42.62
CA LEU A 382 17.97 -8.97 41.21
C LEU A 382 18.44 -7.64 40.59
N MET A 383 18.37 -6.54 41.35
CA MET A 383 18.93 -5.26 40.91
C MET A 383 20.46 -5.33 40.73
N GLU A 384 21.18 -5.96 41.65
CA GLU A 384 22.63 -6.19 41.46
C GLU A 384 22.96 -7.11 40.26
N ILE A 385 22.05 -8.01 39.88
CA ILE A 385 22.20 -8.88 38.72
C ILE A 385 21.94 -8.12 37.42
N ALA A 386 21.11 -7.07 37.44
CA ALA A 386 20.85 -6.23 36.27
C ALA A 386 22.12 -5.60 35.68
N ASP A 387 23.12 -5.28 36.51
CA ASP A 387 24.43 -4.74 36.10
C ASP A 387 25.44 -5.80 35.65
N LYS A 388 25.06 -7.08 35.68
CA LYS A 388 25.95 -8.19 35.33
C LYS A 388 25.63 -8.81 33.98
N CYS A 389 24.70 -8.21 33.24
CA CYS A 389 24.31 -8.70 31.92
C CYS A 389 25.46 -8.51 30.90
N PRO A 390 25.68 -9.44 29.95
CA PRO A 390 26.78 -9.36 29.00
C PRO A 390 26.89 -8.03 28.25
N VAL A 391 25.77 -7.47 27.78
CA VAL A 391 25.76 -6.19 27.04
C VAL A 391 26.20 -5.03 27.93
N HIS A 392 25.74 -4.96 29.19
CA HIS A 392 26.21 -3.94 30.14
C HIS A 392 27.73 -4.01 30.32
N ARG A 393 28.28 -5.22 30.48
CA ARG A 393 29.74 -5.41 30.60
C ARG A 393 30.48 -4.95 29.36
N THR A 394 29.97 -5.27 28.17
CA THR A 394 30.55 -4.76 26.92
C THR A 394 30.58 -3.24 26.96
N LEU A 395 29.45 -2.57 27.21
CA LEU A 395 29.38 -1.09 27.19
C LEU A 395 30.28 -0.38 28.22
N THR A 396 30.60 -1.04 29.33
CA THR A 396 31.42 -0.50 30.42
C THR A 396 32.88 -0.95 30.37
N SER A 397 33.23 -1.82 29.41
CA SER A 397 34.60 -2.33 29.21
C SER A 397 35.31 -1.65 28.05
N GLU A 398 36.64 -1.78 28.00
CA GLU A 398 37.43 -1.32 26.85
C GLU A 398 37.15 -2.19 25.62
N ASN A 399 36.47 -1.61 24.62
CA ASN A 399 36.13 -2.30 23.37
C ASN A 399 37.02 -1.84 22.22
N ARG A 400 37.34 -2.76 21.31
CA ARG A 400 38.07 -2.46 20.07
C ARG A 400 37.20 -2.75 18.85
N ILE A 401 36.84 -1.70 18.12
CA ILE A 401 36.22 -1.81 16.79
C ILE A 401 37.33 -1.89 15.74
N ARG A 402 37.26 -2.89 14.86
CA ARG A 402 38.21 -3.04 13.74
C ARG A 402 37.47 -2.82 12.42
N THR A 403 38.01 -1.96 11.56
CA THR A 403 37.42 -1.63 10.26
C THR A 403 38.30 -2.19 9.15
N THR A 404 37.70 -2.94 8.23
CA THR A 404 38.35 -3.49 7.03
C THR A 404 37.48 -3.20 5.81
N ALA A 405 38.08 -2.82 4.69
CA ALA A 405 37.36 -2.72 3.43
C ALA A 405 37.15 -4.13 2.85
N ALA A 406 35.91 -4.48 2.53
CA ALA A 406 35.61 -5.62 1.66
C ALA A 406 35.71 -5.12 0.20
N GLY A 407 36.44 -5.86 -0.64
CA GLY A 407 36.74 -5.51 -2.04
C GLY A 407 36.03 -6.39 -3.04
#